data_AF-A0A7W1RWC2-F1
#
_entry.id   AF-A0A7W1RWC2-F1
#
_cell.length_a   1.000
_cell.length_b   1.000
_cell.length_c   1.000
_cell.angle_alpha   90.00
_cell.angle_beta   90.00
_cell.angle_gamma   90.00
#
_symmetry.space_group_name_H-M   'P 1'
#
loop_
_entity.id
_entity.type
_entity.pdbx_description
1 polymer ?
#
loop_
_entity_poly.entity_id
_entity_poly.type
_entity_poly.pdbx_seq_one_letter_code
_entity_poly.pdbx_strand_id
1 'polypeptide(L)'
;MNERWRDAVFYEVYVRSFADSDGDGYGDLAGIRSRLPYLRELGVDGLWITPLFPSPGADHGYDVSDYADVDPRFGTLADFDGLLADAHALGLCVVIDIVPNHTSIEHPWFRQHPEYYVWRDEPNNWLSVFGGPAWTRDEQTGRYYLHLFAREQPDLDWHNPDVQREFDAIFRFWLDRGVDGIRVDVAHGLFKDPGLADEPEPVPGAELHSFDRRRAIDQPELHPLYRHWRKLVDEYPGERFLVGEVFFRDPMRVADYVRPDELHLVFNFTLLFEDWSTSGIRAAIDRTIDSLAAVGATPSWVLESHDVTRLPTRYGGGADGLRRARAAALLLLALPGTVFLYEGQELGLDEVDLPDDARQDPI
;
A
#
# COMPACT_ATOMS: atom_id res chain seq x y z
N MET A 1 26.16 9.09 7.30
CA MET A 1 25.28 8.44 8.29
C MET A 1 24.35 7.54 7.49
N ASN A 2 24.05 6.34 7.97
CA ASN A 2 23.11 5.46 7.27
C ASN A 2 21.70 6.06 7.46
N GLU A 3 20.93 6.18 6.39
CA GLU A 3 19.56 6.71 6.46
C GLU A 3 18.71 5.80 7.33
N ARG A 4 17.93 6.38 8.25
CA ARG A 4 17.23 5.69 9.33
C ARG A 4 16.29 4.59 8.85
N TRP A 5 15.67 4.78 7.70
CA TRP A 5 14.71 3.84 7.12
C TRP A 5 15.36 2.56 6.57
N ARG A 6 16.67 2.54 6.31
CA ARG A 6 17.34 1.40 5.64
C ARG A 6 17.43 0.13 6.48
N ASP A 7 17.48 0.27 7.79
CA ASP A 7 17.57 -0.86 8.74
C ASP A 7 16.39 -0.85 9.73
N ALA A 8 15.32 -0.13 9.40
CA ALA A 8 14.17 0.09 10.28
C ALA A 8 13.21 -1.10 10.32
N VAL A 9 12.60 -1.32 11.48
CA VAL A 9 11.42 -2.17 11.63
C VAL A 9 10.17 -1.28 11.72
N PHE A 10 9.34 -1.27 10.68
CA PHE A 10 8.05 -0.59 10.67
C PHE A 10 6.95 -1.54 11.12
N TYR A 11 6.03 -1.02 11.93
CA TYR A 11 4.83 -1.72 12.37
C TYR A 11 3.62 -1.19 11.59
N GLU A 12 3.05 -2.03 10.75
CA GLU A 12 1.83 -1.76 10.00
C GLU A 12 0.63 -1.79 10.94
N VAL A 13 -0.09 -0.67 11.00
CA VAL A 13 -1.25 -0.42 11.84
C VAL A 13 -2.47 -0.29 10.95
N TYR A 14 -3.39 -1.24 11.05
CA TYR A 14 -4.68 -1.18 10.37
C TYR A 14 -5.65 -0.42 11.26
N VAL A 15 -5.84 0.88 10.97
CA VAL A 15 -6.47 1.85 11.90
C VAL A 15 -7.75 1.32 12.53
N ARG A 16 -8.65 0.77 11.70
CA ARG A 16 -9.96 0.24 12.10
C ARG A 16 -9.92 -0.89 13.12
N SER A 17 -8.83 -1.65 13.20
CA SER A 17 -8.76 -2.88 14.01
C SER A 17 -7.72 -2.83 15.14
N PHE A 18 -6.98 -1.72 15.26
CA PHE A 18 -5.87 -1.65 16.20
C PHE A 18 -6.30 -1.37 17.65
N ALA A 19 -6.96 -0.22 17.89
CA ALA A 19 -7.40 0.18 19.22
C ALA A 19 -8.52 1.24 19.15
N ASP A 20 -9.67 0.92 19.74
CA ASP A 20 -10.82 1.82 19.92
C ASP A 20 -10.64 2.65 21.22
N SER A 21 -10.81 3.97 21.13
CA SER A 21 -10.67 4.88 22.27
C SER A 21 -12.00 5.44 22.82
N ASP A 22 -13.10 5.33 22.06
CA ASP A 22 -14.39 5.96 22.41
C ASP A 22 -15.56 4.97 22.56
N GLY A 23 -15.34 3.69 22.21
CA GLY A 23 -16.27 2.59 22.38
C GLY A 23 -17.26 2.41 21.23
N ASP A 24 -17.04 3.04 20.07
CA ASP A 24 -17.90 2.89 18.89
C ASP A 24 -17.69 1.58 18.12
N GLY A 25 -16.64 0.82 18.47
CA GLY A 25 -16.29 -0.47 17.87
C GLY A 25 -15.29 -0.38 16.71
N TYR A 26 -14.78 0.81 16.40
CA TYR A 26 -13.73 1.06 15.41
C TYR A 26 -12.46 1.54 16.09
N GLY A 27 -11.30 1.10 15.60
CA GLY A 27 -10.04 1.70 16.01
C GLY A 27 -9.89 3.11 15.45
N ASP A 28 -9.23 3.98 16.21
CA ASP A 28 -9.11 5.41 15.92
C ASP A 28 -7.69 5.94 16.22
N LEU A 29 -7.41 7.19 15.81
CA LEU A 29 -6.08 7.80 15.98
C LEU A 29 -5.69 7.99 17.45
N ALA A 30 -6.65 8.25 18.34
CA ALA A 30 -6.40 8.39 19.76
C ALA A 30 -6.06 7.03 20.41
N GLY A 31 -6.67 5.96 19.92
CA GLY A 31 -6.38 4.58 20.25
C GLY A 31 -4.96 4.20 19.84
N ILE A 32 -4.55 4.48 18.60
CA ILE A 32 -3.16 4.30 18.14
C ILE A 32 -2.20 5.09 19.06
N ARG A 33 -2.50 6.36 19.30
CA ARG A 33 -1.70 7.24 20.15
C ARG A 33 -1.53 6.68 21.56
N SER A 34 -2.56 6.09 22.14
CA SER A 34 -2.52 5.46 23.47
C SER A 34 -1.59 4.24 23.55
N ARG A 35 -1.30 3.60 22.40
CA ARG A 35 -0.48 2.39 22.29
C ARG A 35 0.96 2.67 21.86
N LEU A 36 1.33 3.91 21.55
CA LEU A 36 2.72 4.25 21.21
C LEU A 36 3.75 3.77 22.27
N PRO A 37 3.49 3.83 23.60
CA PRO A 37 4.43 3.27 24.58
C PRO A 37 4.64 1.76 24.43
N TYR A 38 3.58 1.01 24.08
CA TYR A 38 3.67 -0.43 23.81
C TYR A 38 4.53 -0.69 22.57
N LEU A 39 4.28 0.03 21.48
CA LEU A 39 5.05 -0.12 20.23
C LEU A 39 6.52 0.25 20.44
N ARG A 40 6.79 1.28 21.25
CA ARG A 40 8.16 1.64 21.63
C ARG A 40 8.86 0.55 22.45
N GLU A 41 8.14 -0.11 23.36
CA GLU A 41 8.65 -1.23 24.17
C GLU A 41 8.88 -2.49 23.31
N LEU A 42 7.99 -2.75 22.34
CA LEU A 42 8.14 -3.81 21.35
C LEU A 42 9.45 -3.65 20.54
N GLY A 43 9.89 -2.40 20.36
CA GLY A 43 11.20 -2.08 19.78
C GLY A 43 11.16 -1.76 18.29
N VAL A 44 9.99 -1.42 17.75
CA VAL A 44 9.84 -0.96 16.37
C VAL A 44 10.45 0.45 16.22
N ASP A 45 10.88 0.79 15.01
CA ASP A 45 11.48 2.09 14.69
C ASP A 45 10.44 3.12 14.20
N GLY A 46 9.29 2.64 13.73
CA GLY A 46 8.21 3.49 13.26
C GLY A 46 6.93 2.73 12.96
N LEU A 47 5.92 3.49 12.57
CA LEU A 47 4.59 3.03 12.18
C LEU A 47 4.43 3.19 10.67
N TRP A 48 3.73 2.26 10.04
CA TRP A 48 3.03 2.50 8.80
C TRP A 48 1.54 2.44 9.09
N ILE A 49 0.84 3.55 8.91
CA ILE A 49 -0.59 3.66 9.15
C ILE A 49 -1.30 3.49 7.81
N THR A 50 -2.21 2.51 7.71
CA THR A 50 -3.07 2.30 6.54
C THR A 50 -3.99 3.52 6.29
N PRO A 51 -4.72 3.61 5.16
CA PRO A 51 -5.49 4.81 4.83
C PRO A 51 -6.40 5.28 5.98
N LEU A 52 -6.21 6.55 6.36
CA LEU A 52 -6.95 7.23 7.42
C LEU A 52 -7.88 8.32 6.89
N PHE A 53 -8.00 8.42 5.57
CA PHE A 53 -8.70 9.49 4.85
C PHE A 53 -10.21 9.26 4.80
N PRO A 54 -11.03 10.33 4.65
CA PRO A 54 -12.46 10.20 4.37
C PRO A 54 -12.73 9.22 3.23
N SER A 55 -13.49 8.16 3.52
CA SER A 55 -13.80 7.09 2.55
C SER A 55 -15.20 6.52 2.78
N PRO A 56 -16.00 6.26 1.73
CA PRO A 56 -17.27 5.54 1.88
C PRO A 56 -17.13 4.10 2.39
N GLY A 57 -15.94 3.51 2.25
CA GLY A 57 -15.58 2.21 2.81
C GLY A 57 -15.89 1.03 1.89
N ALA A 58 -16.01 1.26 0.58
CA ALA A 58 -16.13 0.17 -0.41
C ALA A 58 -14.89 -0.73 -0.43
N ASP A 59 -13.74 -0.20 -0.01
CA ASP A 59 -12.48 -0.92 0.17
C ASP A 59 -11.79 -0.46 1.47
N HIS A 60 -12.60 -0.31 2.52
CA HIS A 60 -12.17 0.01 3.89
C HIS A 60 -11.09 1.11 4.04
N GLY A 61 -11.19 2.19 3.26
CA GLY A 61 -10.27 3.33 3.32
C GLY A 61 -9.48 3.56 2.03
N TYR A 62 -9.34 2.55 1.18
CA TYR A 62 -8.63 2.65 -0.10
C TYR A 62 -9.48 3.35 -1.18
N ASP A 63 -10.80 3.42 -1.03
CA ASP A 63 -11.68 4.29 -1.81
C ASP A 63 -11.74 5.72 -1.23
N VAL A 64 -10.69 6.51 -1.46
CA VAL A 64 -10.53 7.85 -0.87
C VAL A 64 -11.45 8.90 -1.49
N SER A 65 -12.19 9.64 -0.66
CA SER A 65 -13.09 10.74 -1.06
C SER A 65 -12.55 12.15 -0.75
N ASP A 66 -11.53 12.26 0.11
CA ASP A 66 -10.75 13.48 0.33
C ASP A 66 -9.34 13.12 0.81
N TYR A 67 -8.30 13.52 0.08
CA TYR A 67 -6.90 13.21 0.43
C TYR A 67 -6.29 14.14 1.50
N ALA A 68 -6.97 15.23 1.84
CA ALA A 68 -6.44 16.31 2.67
C ALA A 68 -7.21 16.47 4.00
N ASP A 69 -7.86 15.39 4.45
CA ASP A 69 -8.48 15.34 5.77
C ASP A 69 -8.35 13.94 6.38
N VAL A 70 -8.77 13.79 7.64
CA VAL A 70 -8.90 12.52 8.35
C VAL A 70 -10.35 12.09 8.32
N ASP A 71 -10.62 10.79 8.13
CA ASP A 71 -11.97 10.27 8.23
C ASP A 71 -12.55 10.56 9.62
N PRO A 72 -13.74 11.16 9.73
CA PRO A 72 -14.35 11.47 11.02
C PRO A 72 -14.55 10.25 11.94
N ARG A 73 -14.57 9.03 11.40
CA ARG A 73 -14.58 7.78 12.20
C ARG A 73 -13.27 7.53 12.94
N PHE A 74 -12.15 8.05 12.44
CA PHE A 74 -10.82 7.86 13.04
C PHE A 74 -10.34 9.07 13.85
N GLY A 75 -10.99 10.23 13.70
CA GLY A 75 -10.71 11.44 14.47
C GLY A 75 -10.61 12.68 13.58
N THR A 76 -9.65 13.56 13.89
CA THR A 76 -9.44 14.82 13.17
C THR A 76 -7.98 15.01 12.77
N LEU A 77 -7.70 15.97 11.87
CA LEU A 77 -6.32 16.39 11.58
C LEU A 77 -5.54 16.78 12.84
N ALA A 78 -6.19 17.38 13.84
CA ALA A 78 -5.52 17.73 15.10
C ALA A 78 -5.14 16.49 15.93
N ASP A 79 -5.95 15.43 15.86
CA ASP A 79 -5.62 14.15 16.51
C ASP A 79 -4.44 13.48 15.80
N PHE A 80 -4.38 13.56 14.46
CA PHE A 80 -3.23 13.11 13.68
C PHE A 80 -1.95 13.88 14.04
N ASP A 81 -2.01 15.22 14.09
CA ASP A 81 -0.87 16.05 14.49
C ASP A 81 -0.40 15.69 15.91
N GLY A 82 -1.34 15.40 16.82
CA GLY A 82 -1.05 14.94 18.17
C GLY A 82 -0.40 13.56 18.23
N LEU A 83 -0.87 12.61 17.40
CA LEU A 83 -0.27 11.29 17.24
C LEU A 83 1.17 11.40 16.73
N LEU A 84 1.38 12.21 15.69
CA LEU A 84 2.68 12.43 15.08
C LEU A 84 3.69 13.02 16.08
N ALA A 85 3.28 14.06 16.82
CA ALA A 85 4.12 14.69 17.83
C ALA A 85 4.55 13.71 18.94
N ASP A 86 3.63 12.88 19.44
CA ASP A 86 3.91 11.91 20.49
C ASP A 86 4.78 10.74 19.97
N ALA A 87 4.54 10.28 18.74
CA ALA A 87 5.37 9.27 18.08
C ALA A 87 6.82 9.77 17.95
N HIS A 88 7.01 10.99 17.44
CA HIS A 88 8.33 11.63 17.34
C HIS A 88 8.99 11.82 18.70
N ALA A 89 8.25 12.18 19.75
CA ALA A 89 8.78 12.30 21.11
C ALA A 89 9.29 10.97 21.68
N LEU A 90 8.71 9.85 21.25
CA LEU A 90 9.20 8.49 21.55
C LEU A 90 10.30 8.01 20.60
N GLY A 91 10.64 8.84 19.61
CA GLY A 91 11.59 8.52 18.56
C GLY A 91 11.04 7.47 17.61
N LEU A 92 9.75 7.42 17.33
CA LEU A 92 9.15 6.57 16.30
C LEU A 92 8.92 7.39 15.03
N CYS A 93 9.24 6.84 13.85
CA CYS A 93 8.84 7.42 12.57
C CYS A 93 7.36 7.12 12.28
N VAL A 94 6.69 7.96 11.48
CA VAL A 94 5.32 7.75 11.03
C VAL A 94 5.25 7.82 9.51
N VAL A 95 4.88 6.70 8.89
CA VAL A 95 4.59 6.56 7.47
C VAL A 95 3.08 6.47 7.30
N ILE A 96 2.55 7.17 6.29
CA ILE A 96 1.14 7.05 5.91
C ILE A 96 1.01 6.37 4.55
N ASP A 97 -0.11 5.70 4.33
CA ASP A 97 -0.51 5.20 3.02
C ASP A 97 -1.11 6.34 2.18
N ILE A 98 -0.77 6.45 0.90
CA ILE A 98 -1.47 7.30 -0.07
C ILE A 98 -1.86 6.43 -1.26
N VAL A 99 -3.09 6.62 -1.74
CA VAL A 99 -3.72 5.83 -2.81
C VAL A 99 -3.79 6.61 -4.13
N PRO A 100 -2.74 6.66 -4.96
CA PRO A 100 -2.74 7.51 -6.15
C PRO A 100 -3.41 6.91 -7.39
N ASN A 101 -3.70 5.61 -7.42
CA ASN A 101 -4.20 4.99 -8.65
C ASN A 101 -5.64 5.39 -8.99
N HIS A 102 -6.48 5.54 -7.98
CA HIS A 102 -7.91 5.78 -8.10
C HIS A 102 -8.38 6.69 -6.97
N THR A 103 -9.64 7.12 -7.03
CA THR A 103 -10.36 7.73 -5.90
C THR A 103 -11.66 6.97 -5.68
N SER A 104 -12.43 7.32 -4.66
CA SER A 104 -13.85 6.95 -4.61
C SER A 104 -14.65 7.63 -5.73
N ILE A 105 -15.73 6.98 -6.20
CA ILE A 105 -16.78 7.63 -7.02
C ILE A 105 -17.46 8.81 -6.30
N GLU A 106 -17.37 8.87 -4.97
CA GLU A 106 -17.87 9.98 -4.16
C GLU A 106 -16.86 11.14 -4.04
N HIS A 107 -15.62 10.95 -4.48
CA HIS A 107 -14.64 12.03 -4.53
C HIS A 107 -15.14 13.16 -5.45
N PRO A 108 -15.08 14.44 -5.04
CA PRO A 108 -15.61 15.55 -5.83
C PRO A 108 -15.10 15.59 -7.28
N TRP A 109 -13.84 15.20 -7.49
CA TRP A 109 -13.23 15.11 -8.81
C TRP A 109 -14.01 14.21 -9.78
N PHE A 110 -14.58 13.08 -9.36
CA PHE A 110 -15.22 12.14 -10.29
C PHE A 110 -16.37 12.76 -11.08
N ARG A 111 -17.07 13.73 -10.49
CA ARG A 111 -18.17 14.45 -11.13
C ARG A 111 -17.81 15.85 -11.58
N GLN A 112 -16.94 16.55 -10.85
CA GLN A 112 -16.58 17.95 -11.14
C GLN A 112 -15.43 18.07 -12.14
N HIS A 113 -14.56 17.06 -12.20
CA HIS A 113 -13.38 16.96 -13.04
C HIS A 113 -13.32 15.61 -13.76
N PRO A 114 -14.32 15.27 -14.60
CA PRO A 114 -14.33 13.98 -15.31
C PRO A 114 -13.07 13.75 -16.16
N GLU A 115 -12.39 14.82 -16.61
CA GLU A 115 -11.10 14.76 -17.31
C GLU A 115 -9.93 14.24 -16.45
N TYR A 116 -10.09 14.10 -15.13
CA TYR A 116 -9.09 13.48 -14.25
C TYR A 116 -9.12 11.95 -14.31
N TYR A 117 -10.10 11.34 -14.98
CA TYR A 117 -10.32 9.90 -14.98
C TYR A 117 -10.28 9.31 -16.38
N VAL A 118 -10.05 8.00 -16.46
CA VAL A 118 -10.01 7.28 -17.74
C VAL A 118 -11.42 6.93 -18.20
N TRP A 119 -11.92 7.66 -19.19
CA TRP A 119 -13.24 7.45 -19.81
C TRP A 119 -13.13 7.00 -21.28
N ARG A 120 -14.06 6.14 -21.71
CA ARG A 120 -14.19 5.72 -23.11
C ARG A 120 -15.63 5.38 -23.50
N ASP A 121 -15.89 5.31 -24.80
CA ASP A 121 -17.25 5.08 -25.31
C ASP A 121 -17.63 3.58 -25.33
N GLU A 122 -16.67 2.70 -25.62
CA GLU A 122 -16.87 1.25 -25.69
C GLU A 122 -15.73 0.54 -24.95
N PRO A 123 -15.98 -0.40 -24.01
CA PRO A 123 -14.93 -1.02 -23.18
C PRO A 123 -13.96 -1.90 -23.98
N ASN A 124 -12.77 -2.17 -23.43
CA ASN A 124 -11.85 -3.20 -23.94
C ASN A 124 -11.92 -4.47 -23.05
N ASN A 125 -11.06 -5.45 -23.31
CA ASN A 125 -11.03 -6.72 -22.57
C ASN A 125 -10.35 -6.67 -21.17
N TRP A 126 -10.04 -5.50 -20.61
CA TRP A 126 -9.40 -5.40 -19.31
C TRP A 126 -10.31 -5.88 -18.17
N LEU A 127 -9.70 -6.50 -17.15
CA LEU A 127 -10.40 -7.12 -16.01
C LEU A 127 -10.00 -6.46 -14.69
N SER A 128 -10.97 -6.31 -13.80
CA SER A 128 -10.74 -5.88 -12.41
C SER A 128 -10.00 -6.97 -11.63
N VAL A 129 -9.13 -6.54 -10.72
CA VAL A 129 -8.43 -7.40 -9.75
C VAL A 129 -9.42 -8.07 -8.81
N PHE A 130 -10.51 -7.39 -8.43
CA PHE A 130 -11.59 -7.95 -7.61
C PHE A 130 -12.60 -8.79 -8.41
N GLY A 131 -12.34 -8.99 -9.71
CA GLY A 131 -13.12 -9.84 -10.59
C GLY A 131 -14.12 -9.08 -11.47
N GLY A 132 -14.40 -9.66 -12.64
CA GLY A 132 -15.27 -9.05 -13.65
C GLY A 132 -14.57 -8.01 -14.53
N PRO A 133 -15.32 -7.32 -15.42
CA PRO A 133 -14.77 -6.29 -16.30
C PRO A 133 -14.21 -5.10 -15.51
N ALA A 134 -13.12 -4.50 -15.99
CA ALA A 134 -12.55 -3.26 -15.43
C ALA A 134 -13.31 -1.99 -15.87
N TRP A 135 -14.47 -2.13 -16.51
CA TRP A 135 -15.20 -1.01 -17.09
C TRP A 135 -16.65 -1.03 -16.64
N THR A 136 -17.07 0.06 -15.99
CA THR A 136 -18.46 0.27 -15.59
C THR A 136 -19.08 1.37 -16.42
N ARG A 137 -20.29 1.14 -16.94
CA ARG A 137 -21.04 2.14 -17.69
C ARG A 137 -21.67 3.12 -16.73
N ASP A 138 -21.32 4.40 -16.85
CA ASP A 138 -21.98 5.47 -16.12
C ASP A 138 -23.29 5.85 -16.80
N GLU A 139 -24.39 5.82 -16.06
CA GLU A 139 -25.72 6.07 -16.62
C GLU A 139 -25.93 7.53 -17.03
N GLN A 140 -25.23 8.47 -16.40
CA GLN A 140 -25.41 9.91 -16.65
C GLN A 140 -24.73 10.35 -17.95
N THR A 141 -23.51 9.88 -18.18
CA THR A 141 -22.71 10.21 -19.38
C THR A 141 -22.93 9.22 -20.52
N GLY A 142 -23.38 7.99 -20.21
CA GLY A 142 -23.50 6.89 -21.16
C GLY A 142 -22.16 6.26 -21.56
N ARG A 143 -21.04 6.75 -21.01
CA ARG A 143 -19.66 6.31 -21.26
C ARG A 143 -19.24 5.29 -20.19
N TYR A 144 -18.13 4.60 -20.44
CA TYR A 144 -17.50 3.68 -19.50
C TYR A 144 -16.32 4.37 -18.82
N TYR A 145 -16.21 4.22 -17.50
CA TYR A 145 -15.01 4.58 -16.74
C TYR A 145 -14.23 3.33 -16.36
N LEU A 146 -12.90 3.47 -16.30
CA LEU A 146 -11.99 2.41 -15.85
C LEU A 146 -12.03 2.29 -14.33
N HIS A 147 -11.98 1.06 -13.83
CA HIS A 147 -11.65 0.74 -12.44
C HIS A 147 -10.86 -0.59 -12.41
N LEU A 148 -9.61 -0.55 -11.94
CA LEU A 148 -8.80 -1.77 -11.80
C LEU A 148 -9.19 -2.58 -10.56
N PHE A 149 -9.91 -1.97 -9.62
CA PHE A 149 -10.40 -2.58 -8.38
C PHE A 149 -11.94 -2.54 -8.36
N ALA A 150 -12.56 -2.13 -7.25
CA ALA A 150 -14.01 -2.01 -7.14
C ALA A 150 -14.56 -0.98 -8.14
N ARG A 151 -15.81 -1.13 -8.58
CA ARG A 151 -16.45 -0.14 -9.47
C ARG A 151 -16.62 1.23 -8.79
N GLU A 152 -16.58 1.25 -7.46
CA GLU A 152 -16.56 2.44 -6.62
C GLU A 152 -15.19 3.13 -6.58
N GLN A 153 -14.15 2.55 -7.21
CA GLN A 153 -12.77 3.04 -7.29
C GLN A 153 -12.37 3.41 -8.74
N PRO A 154 -12.90 4.49 -9.34
CA PRO A 154 -12.54 4.93 -10.68
C PRO A 154 -11.06 5.33 -10.76
N ASP A 155 -10.36 4.78 -11.75
CA ASP A 155 -8.94 5.03 -11.99
C ASP A 155 -8.70 6.44 -12.56
N LEU A 156 -7.71 7.11 -11.99
CA LEU A 156 -7.24 8.41 -12.44
C LEU A 156 -6.43 8.27 -13.75
N ASP A 157 -6.56 9.28 -14.61
CA ASP A 157 -5.74 9.42 -15.82
C ASP A 157 -4.45 10.19 -15.49
N TRP A 158 -3.40 9.45 -15.18
CA TRP A 158 -2.08 10.03 -14.87
C TRP A 158 -1.39 10.71 -16.06
N HIS A 159 -1.88 10.53 -17.29
CA HIS A 159 -1.43 11.33 -18.44
C HIS A 159 -1.93 12.78 -18.35
N ASN A 160 -2.95 13.05 -17.54
CA ASN A 160 -3.41 14.41 -17.27
C ASN A 160 -2.44 15.11 -16.29
N PRO A 161 -1.78 16.21 -16.70
CA PRO A 161 -0.82 16.91 -15.85
C PRO A 161 -1.47 17.64 -14.66
N ASP A 162 -2.79 17.85 -14.66
CA ASP A 162 -3.51 18.36 -13.48
C ASP A 162 -3.55 17.32 -12.36
N VAL A 163 -3.81 16.04 -12.67
CA VAL A 163 -3.75 14.93 -11.68
C VAL A 163 -2.38 14.88 -11.01
N GLN A 164 -1.30 14.99 -11.79
CA GLN A 164 0.06 15.02 -11.24
C GLN A 164 0.28 16.21 -10.28
N ARG A 165 -0.25 17.40 -10.61
CA ARG A 165 -0.15 18.58 -9.74
C ARG A 165 -0.94 18.43 -8.44
N GLU A 166 -2.12 17.82 -8.51
CA GLU A 166 -2.93 17.58 -7.31
C GLU A 166 -2.20 16.62 -6.35
N PHE A 167 -1.59 15.55 -6.86
CA PHE A 167 -0.84 14.63 -6.01
C PHE A 167 0.46 15.22 -5.45
N ASP A 168 1.13 16.11 -6.19
CA ASP A 168 2.22 16.90 -5.61
C ASP A 168 1.73 17.73 -4.41
N ALA A 169 0.55 18.34 -4.51
CA ALA A 169 -0.04 19.12 -3.43
C ALA A 169 -0.45 18.23 -2.24
N ILE A 170 -1.01 17.04 -2.50
CA ILE A 170 -1.37 16.06 -1.47
C ILE A 170 -0.12 15.56 -0.72
N PHE A 171 0.94 15.21 -1.44
CA PHE A 171 2.21 14.78 -0.82
C PHE A 171 2.75 15.89 0.07
N ARG A 172 2.79 17.13 -0.42
CA ARG A 172 3.25 18.29 0.36
C ARG A 172 2.37 18.54 1.58
N PHE A 173 1.05 18.41 1.46
CA PHE A 173 0.13 18.59 2.58
C PHE A 173 0.49 17.71 3.78
N TRP A 174 0.84 16.44 3.54
CA TRP A 174 1.23 15.51 4.60
C TRP A 174 2.69 15.68 5.03
N LEU A 175 3.61 15.94 4.10
CA LEU A 175 5.01 16.22 4.41
C LEU A 175 5.19 17.51 5.22
N ASP A 176 4.41 18.55 4.94
CA ASP A 176 4.38 19.82 5.68
C ASP A 176 3.93 19.63 7.14
N ARG A 177 3.11 18.61 7.42
CA ARG A 177 2.74 18.20 8.79
C ARG A 177 3.84 17.43 9.49
N GLY A 178 4.70 16.78 8.70
CA GLY A 178 5.90 16.10 9.21
C GLY A 178 5.82 14.58 9.19
N VAL A 179 5.01 13.96 8.32
CA VAL A 179 5.07 12.50 8.09
C VAL A 179 6.45 12.11 7.55
N ASP A 180 7.05 11.06 8.09
CA ASP A 180 8.44 10.64 7.80
C ASP A 180 8.55 9.88 6.48
N GLY A 181 7.46 9.27 6.02
CA GLY A 181 7.41 8.65 4.72
C GLY A 181 6.00 8.49 4.19
N ILE A 182 5.92 8.14 2.91
CA ILE A 182 4.67 7.82 2.22
C ILE A 182 4.82 6.43 1.61
N ARG A 183 3.89 5.54 1.92
CA ARG A 183 3.67 4.30 1.19
C ARG A 183 2.73 4.61 0.03
N VAL A 184 3.16 4.32 -1.19
CA VAL A 184 2.46 4.58 -2.44
C VAL A 184 1.74 3.28 -2.81
N ASP A 185 0.44 3.24 -2.57
CA ASP A 185 -0.43 2.12 -2.95
C ASP A 185 -0.44 1.90 -4.45
N VAL A 186 -0.43 0.62 -4.85
CA VAL A 186 -0.49 0.17 -6.24
C VAL A 186 0.41 1.02 -7.13
N ALA A 187 1.65 1.23 -6.68
CA ALA A 187 2.56 2.18 -7.30
C ALA A 187 2.67 1.89 -8.80
N HIS A 188 2.83 0.62 -9.16
CA HIS A 188 2.93 0.16 -10.53
C HIS A 188 1.68 0.41 -11.42
N GLY A 189 0.55 0.87 -10.87
CA GLY A 189 -0.71 0.99 -11.59
C GLY A 189 -1.02 2.35 -12.22
N LEU A 190 -0.28 3.42 -11.90
CA LEU A 190 -0.76 4.80 -12.15
C LEU A 190 -1.01 5.11 -13.63
N PHE A 191 -0.03 4.85 -14.49
CA PHE A 191 -0.16 5.08 -15.92
C PHE A 191 -0.74 3.87 -16.63
N LYS A 192 -1.68 4.13 -17.53
CA LYS A 192 -2.34 3.13 -18.39
C LYS A 192 -1.82 3.24 -19.83
N ASP A 193 -1.87 2.16 -20.61
CA ASP A 193 -1.54 2.19 -22.04
C ASP A 193 -2.32 3.31 -22.74
N PRO A 194 -1.66 4.30 -23.39
CA PRO A 194 -2.34 5.45 -23.98
C PRO A 194 -3.34 5.10 -25.09
N GLY A 195 -3.15 3.94 -25.73
CA GLY A 195 -4.06 3.44 -26.75
C GLY A 195 -5.26 2.67 -26.19
N LEU A 196 -5.26 2.37 -24.89
CA LEU A 196 -6.22 1.51 -24.20
C LEU A 196 -6.53 0.22 -24.98
N ALA A 197 -5.48 -0.36 -25.58
CA ALA A 197 -5.60 -1.51 -26.47
C ALA A 197 -5.86 -2.81 -25.68
N ASP A 198 -6.59 -3.75 -26.28
CA ASP A 198 -6.91 -5.05 -25.67
C ASP A 198 -5.65 -5.83 -25.25
N GLU A 199 -5.69 -6.50 -24.11
CA GLU A 199 -4.65 -7.46 -23.72
C GLU A 199 -4.48 -8.56 -24.79
N PRO A 200 -3.24 -8.95 -25.12
CA PRO A 200 -2.93 -9.84 -26.24
C PRO A 200 -3.43 -11.29 -26.09
N GLU A 201 -3.73 -11.73 -24.87
CA GLU A 201 -4.32 -13.04 -24.56
C GLU A 201 -5.41 -12.85 -23.51
N PRO A 202 -6.48 -13.68 -23.46
CA PRO A 202 -7.39 -13.67 -22.32
C PRO A 202 -6.57 -14.02 -21.07
N VAL A 203 -6.37 -13.01 -20.21
CA VAL A 203 -5.71 -13.19 -18.92
C VAL A 203 -6.55 -14.21 -18.14
N PRO A 204 -6.05 -15.42 -17.85
CA PRO A 204 -6.74 -16.34 -16.95
C PRO A 204 -7.06 -15.60 -15.65
N GLY A 205 -8.19 -15.93 -15.03
CA GLY A 205 -8.86 -15.16 -13.97
C GLY A 205 -7.94 -14.50 -12.94
N ALA A 206 -8.44 -13.41 -12.36
CA ALA A 206 -7.77 -12.47 -11.45
C ALA A 206 -7.03 -13.10 -10.26
N GLU A 207 -5.92 -13.78 -10.52
CA GLU A 207 -4.89 -13.95 -9.52
C GLU A 207 -4.21 -12.59 -9.42
N LEU A 208 -4.15 -12.03 -8.21
CA LEU A 208 -3.27 -10.90 -7.84
C LEU A 208 -1.84 -11.09 -8.42
N HIS A 209 -1.45 -12.33 -8.73
CA HIS A 209 -0.18 -12.72 -9.33
C HIS A 209 -0.08 -12.64 -10.87
N SER A 210 -1.02 -11.98 -11.56
CA SER A 210 -1.06 -11.89 -13.03
C SER A 210 -0.72 -10.50 -13.60
N PHE A 211 -0.16 -9.60 -12.78
CA PHE A 211 0.28 -8.26 -13.19
C PHE A 211 1.45 -8.25 -14.18
N ASP A 212 2.14 -9.39 -14.37
CA ASP A 212 3.41 -9.39 -15.08
C ASP A 212 3.33 -8.96 -16.56
N ARG A 213 2.16 -8.82 -17.19
CA ARG A 213 2.05 -8.43 -18.62
C ARG A 213 0.81 -7.64 -18.99
N ARG A 214 0.27 -6.84 -18.08
CA ARG A 214 -0.95 -6.05 -18.36
C ARG A 214 -0.59 -4.68 -18.94
N ARG A 215 -1.21 -4.30 -20.05
CA ARG A 215 -1.22 -2.94 -20.62
C ARG A 215 -1.88 -1.93 -19.70
N ALA A 216 -2.73 -2.40 -18.79
CA ALA A 216 -3.38 -1.54 -17.81
C ALA A 216 -2.44 -0.99 -16.72
N ILE A 217 -1.19 -1.44 -16.63
CA ILE A 217 -0.23 -1.04 -15.58
C ILE A 217 1.21 -1.03 -16.12
N ASP A 218 2.18 -0.72 -15.27
CA ASP A 218 3.63 -0.79 -15.53
C ASP A 218 4.10 -0.04 -16.78
N GLN A 219 3.49 1.12 -17.05
CA GLN A 219 3.89 1.95 -18.19
C GLN A 219 5.18 2.73 -17.88
N PRO A 220 6.07 2.94 -18.87
CA PRO A 220 7.39 3.54 -18.67
C PRO A 220 7.37 4.96 -18.08
N GLU A 221 6.25 5.68 -18.23
CA GLU A 221 5.99 7.01 -17.65
C GLU A 221 6.03 7.03 -16.12
N LEU A 222 5.87 5.88 -15.46
CA LEU A 222 6.02 5.73 -14.01
C LEU A 222 7.40 6.15 -13.52
N HIS A 223 8.47 5.77 -14.24
CA HIS A 223 9.84 6.05 -13.78
C HIS A 223 10.16 7.55 -13.77
N PRO A 224 9.86 8.36 -14.81
CA PRO A 224 9.92 9.81 -14.72
C PRO A 224 9.11 10.40 -13.54
N LEU A 225 7.91 9.88 -13.28
CA LEU A 225 7.07 10.33 -12.15
C LEU A 225 7.75 10.04 -10.80
N TYR A 226 8.30 8.85 -10.57
CA TYR A 226 8.97 8.57 -9.31
C TYR A 226 10.26 9.35 -9.12
N ARG A 227 11.00 9.67 -10.19
CA ARG A 227 12.13 10.60 -10.09
C ARG A 227 11.69 12.00 -9.69
N HIS A 228 10.50 12.40 -10.12
CA HIS A 228 9.90 13.67 -9.71
C HIS A 228 9.49 13.63 -8.23
N TRP A 229 8.76 12.61 -7.79
CA TRP A 229 8.39 12.45 -6.37
C TRP A 229 9.59 12.26 -5.46
N ARG A 230 10.64 11.58 -5.92
CA ARG A 230 11.90 11.47 -5.18
C ARG A 230 12.48 12.86 -4.88
N LYS A 231 12.57 13.72 -5.90
CA LYS A 231 13.02 15.11 -5.73
C LYS A 231 12.10 15.90 -4.80
N LEU A 232 10.78 15.75 -4.94
CA LEU A 232 9.81 16.41 -4.08
C LEU A 232 10.05 16.06 -2.61
N VAL A 233 10.22 14.78 -2.29
CA VAL A 233 10.48 14.29 -0.93
C VAL A 233 11.86 14.74 -0.44
N ASP A 234 12.87 14.76 -1.30
CA ASP A 234 14.23 15.23 -0.97
C ASP A 234 14.30 16.75 -0.65
N GLU A 235 13.27 17.54 -1.00
CA GLU A 235 13.17 18.95 -0.60
C GLU A 235 12.92 19.12 0.91
N TYR A 236 12.38 18.09 1.57
CA TYR A 236 12.03 18.13 2.98
C TYR A 236 13.19 17.69 3.87
N PRO A 237 13.42 18.36 5.00
CA PRO A 237 14.42 17.91 5.96
C PRO A 237 13.99 16.60 6.64
N GLY A 238 14.98 15.81 7.07
CA GLY A 238 14.74 14.68 7.97
C GLY A 238 14.59 13.31 7.33
N GLU A 239 15.40 12.98 6.31
CA GLU A 239 15.47 11.63 5.71
C GLU A 239 14.09 11.06 5.31
N ARG A 240 13.24 11.94 4.73
CA ARG A 240 11.91 11.56 4.24
C ARG A 240 12.05 10.52 3.13
N PHE A 241 11.12 9.56 3.07
CA PHE A 241 11.24 8.46 2.13
C PHE A 241 9.91 8.02 1.52
N LEU A 242 10.02 7.23 0.45
CA LEU A 242 8.90 6.69 -0.33
C LEU A 242 9.03 5.17 -0.38
N VAL A 243 7.93 4.48 -0.10
CA VAL A 243 7.82 3.03 -0.23
C VAL A 243 6.78 2.72 -1.30
N GLY A 244 7.16 2.10 -2.41
CA GLY A 244 6.19 1.70 -3.43
C GLY A 244 5.61 0.32 -3.16
N GLU A 245 4.30 0.16 -3.19
CA GLU A 245 3.71 -1.15 -3.36
C GLU A 245 3.81 -1.60 -4.82
N VAL A 246 4.73 -2.52 -5.08
CA VAL A 246 5.04 -3.00 -6.43
C VAL A 246 4.92 -4.50 -6.48
N PHE A 247 4.00 -4.99 -7.32
CA PHE A 247 3.65 -6.40 -7.37
C PHE A 247 4.05 -7.01 -8.72
N PHE A 248 5.23 -7.62 -8.77
CA PHE A 248 5.67 -8.43 -9.91
C PHE A 248 6.30 -9.74 -9.43
N ARG A 249 6.18 -10.81 -10.22
CA ARG A 249 6.93 -12.05 -9.94
C ARG A 249 8.39 -11.92 -10.34
N ASP A 250 8.68 -11.07 -11.32
CA ASP A 250 10.05 -10.79 -11.76
C ASP A 250 10.72 -9.79 -10.81
N PRO A 251 11.70 -10.21 -9.99
CA PRO A 251 12.36 -9.35 -9.03
C PRO A 251 13.20 -8.25 -9.70
N MET A 252 13.58 -8.40 -10.97
CA MET A 252 14.29 -7.34 -11.70
C MET A 252 13.36 -6.18 -12.07
N ARG A 253 12.08 -6.47 -12.38
CA ARG A 253 11.09 -5.41 -12.60
C ARG A 253 10.79 -4.65 -11.33
N VAL A 254 10.71 -5.33 -10.19
CA VAL A 254 10.61 -4.67 -8.87
C VAL A 254 11.83 -3.76 -8.63
N ALA A 255 13.03 -4.23 -8.94
CA ALA A 255 14.26 -3.44 -8.76
C ALA A 255 14.30 -2.15 -9.60
N ASP A 256 13.62 -2.12 -10.76
CA ASP A 256 13.58 -0.94 -11.62
C ASP A 256 12.89 0.27 -10.97
N TYR A 257 12.02 0.06 -9.98
CA TYR A 257 11.29 1.10 -9.24
C TYR A 257 12.11 1.77 -8.13
N VAL A 258 13.21 1.13 -7.71
CA VAL A 258 14.04 1.56 -6.56
C VAL A 258 15.48 1.83 -6.97
N ARG A 259 15.67 2.28 -8.21
CA ARG A 259 16.93 2.87 -8.63
C ARG A 259 17.26 4.09 -7.77
N PRO A 260 18.53 4.51 -7.66
CA PRO A 260 18.95 5.50 -6.66
C PRO A 260 18.19 6.83 -6.67
N ASP A 261 17.64 7.24 -7.83
CA ASP A 261 16.89 8.47 -8.03
C ASP A 261 15.37 8.29 -8.13
N GLU A 262 14.84 7.09 -7.82
CA GLU A 262 13.41 6.77 -7.83
C GLU A 262 12.91 6.52 -6.39
N LEU A 263 12.01 5.56 -6.17
CA LEU A 263 11.50 5.21 -4.83
C LEU A 263 12.62 4.72 -3.92
N HIS A 264 12.49 4.93 -2.61
CA HIS A 264 13.53 4.56 -1.65
C HIS A 264 13.48 3.06 -1.33
N LEU A 265 12.26 2.55 -1.18
CA LEU A 265 11.95 1.16 -0.87
C LEU A 265 10.79 0.69 -1.75
N VAL A 266 10.68 -0.62 -1.88
CA VAL A 266 9.47 -1.30 -2.33
C VAL A 266 8.88 -2.05 -1.14
N PHE A 267 7.57 -2.22 -1.08
CA PHE A 267 6.96 -3.22 -0.22
C PHE A 267 7.02 -4.56 -0.96
N ASN A 268 7.97 -5.42 -0.61
CA ASN A 268 8.36 -6.55 -1.45
C ASN A 268 7.61 -7.85 -1.12
N PHE A 269 6.74 -8.24 -2.04
CA PHE A 269 5.88 -9.42 -1.95
C PHE A 269 6.58 -10.77 -2.21
N THR A 270 7.83 -10.77 -2.69
CA THR A 270 8.51 -12.01 -3.12
C THR A 270 8.56 -13.06 -2.02
N LEU A 271 8.79 -12.65 -0.77
CA LEU A 271 8.81 -13.55 0.38
C LEU A 271 7.41 -13.80 0.98
N LEU A 272 6.48 -12.84 0.82
CA LEU A 272 5.14 -12.88 1.40
C LEU A 272 4.35 -14.13 0.96
N PHE A 273 4.46 -14.47 -0.32
CA PHE A 273 3.70 -15.58 -0.92
C PHE A 273 4.41 -16.92 -0.92
N GLU A 274 5.58 -17.03 -0.27
CA GLU A 274 6.26 -18.31 -0.18
C GLU A 274 5.59 -19.22 0.86
N ASP A 275 5.36 -20.47 0.47
CA ASP A 275 4.96 -21.54 1.37
C ASP A 275 6.03 -21.78 2.46
N TRP A 276 5.67 -22.50 3.52
CA TRP A 276 6.65 -22.97 4.52
C TRP A 276 7.61 -24.02 3.91
N SER A 277 8.63 -23.52 3.22
CA SER A 277 9.59 -24.30 2.44
C SER A 277 10.98 -23.69 2.58
N THR A 278 11.91 -24.43 3.18
CA THR A 278 13.28 -23.94 3.38
C THR A 278 13.96 -23.54 2.06
N SER A 279 13.72 -24.30 0.98
CA SER A 279 14.29 -23.99 -0.33
C SER A 279 13.58 -22.83 -1.03
N GLY A 280 12.25 -22.72 -0.87
CA GLY A 280 11.46 -21.61 -1.43
C GLY A 280 11.86 -20.29 -0.79
N ILE A 281 11.80 -20.23 0.55
CA ILE A 281 12.20 -19.08 1.37
C ILE A 281 13.64 -18.66 1.07
N ARG A 282 14.61 -19.59 1.05
CA ARG A 282 16.00 -19.27 0.70
C ARG A 282 16.09 -18.66 -0.69
N ALA A 283 15.44 -19.27 -1.68
CA ALA A 283 15.51 -18.78 -3.04
C ALA A 283 14.85 -17.40 -3.19
N ALA A 284 13.76 -17.11 -2.47
CA ALA A 284 13.13 -15.80 -2.43
C ALA A 284 14.04 -14.71 -1.82
N ILE A 285 14.73 -15.05 -0.73
CA ILE A 285 15.72 -14.17 -0.09
C ILE A 285 16.88 -13.89 -1.04
N ASP A 286 17.50 -14.94 -1.58
CA ASP A 286 18.65 -14.79 -2.48
C ASP A 286 18.29 -13.96 -3.72
N ARG A 287 17.13 -14.24 -4.36
CA ARG A 287 16.63 -13.46 -5.51
C ARG A 287 16.41 -11.98 -5.18
N THR A 288 15.81 -11.69 -4.03
CA THR A 288 15.53 -10.31 -3.58
C THR A 288 16.83 -9.55 -3.33
N ILE A 289 17.78 -10.16 -2.63
CA ILE A 289 19.06 -9.52 -2.34
C ILE A 289 19.81 -9.25 -3.65
N ASP A 290 19.89 -10.24 -4.54
CA ASP A 290 20.63 -10.12 -5.79
C ASP A 290 20.03 -9.05 -6.72
N SER A 291 18.69 -8.99 -6.86
CA SER A 291 18.04 -8.03 -7.75
C SER A 291 18.16 -6.59 -7.24
N LEU A 292 17.98 -6.38 -5.94
CA LEU A 292 18.05 -5.04 -5.35
C LEU A 292 19.50 -4.55 -5.23
N ALA A 293 20.45 -5.45 -4.95
CA ALA A 293 21.87 -5.11 -4.98
C ALA A 293 22.33 -4.67 -6.38
N ALA A 294 21.73 -5.18 -7.45
CA ALA A 294 22.07 -4.80 -8.83
C ALA A 294 21.82 -3.30 -9.13
N VAL A 295 20.90 -2.67 -8.39
CA VAL A 295 20.58 -1.23 -8.49
C VAL A 295 21.05 -0.43 -7.26
N GLY A 296 21.71 -1.07 -6.29
CA GLY A 296 22.15 -0.44 -5.04
C GLY A 296 21.01 -0.10 -4.08
N ALA A 297 19.87 -0.77 -4.20
CA ALA A 297 18.70 -0.57 -3.35
C ALA A 297 18.79 -1.36 -2.04
N THR A 298 18.08 -0.86 -1.03
CA THR A 298 17.93 -1.56 0.25
C THR A 298 16.79 -2.58 0.14
N PRO A 299 17.00 -3.85 0.53
CA PRO A 299 15.92 -4.81 0.59
C PRO A 299 14.93 -4.48 1.70
N SER A 300 13.67 -4.81 1.45
CA SER A 300 12.61 -4.81 2.45
C SER A 300 11.99 -6.20 2.54
N TRP A 301 11.40 -6.49 3.70
CA TRP A 301 10.85 -7.81 3.97
C TRP A 301 9.50 -7.73 4.68
N VAL A 302 8.56 -8.55 4.23
CA VAL A 302 7.23 -8.70 4.78
C VAL A 302 6.80 -10.16 4.73
N LEU A 303 6.05 -10.60 5.74
CA LEU A 303 5.44 -11.94 5.82
C LEU A 303 3.94 -11.92 6.17
N GLU A 304 3.43 -10.81 6.69
CA GLU A 304 2.01 -10.58 6.95
C GLU A 304 1.69 -9.12 6.56
N SER A 305 0.45 -8.86 6.14
CA SER A 305 -0.12 -7.53 5.90
C SER A 305 -1.64 -7.63 5.97
N HIS A 306 -2.35 -6.52 5.75
CA HIS A 306 -3.81 -6.50 5.67
C HIS A 306 -4.42 -7.31 4.50
N ASP A 307 -3.63 -7.70 3.48
CA ASP A 307 -4.12 -8.39 2.27
C ASP A 307 -3.97 -9.91 2.28
N VAL A 308 -3.34 -10.49 3.30
CA VAL A 308 -2.98 -11.91 3.30
C VAL A 308 -3.34 -12.60 4.60
N THR A 309 -3.73 -13.88 4.50
CA THR A 309 -3.93 -14.75 5.65
C THR A 309 -2.71 -14.75 6.58
N ARG A 310 -2.96 -14.61 7.88
CA ARG A 310 -1.95 -14.59 8.94
C ARG A 310 -1.09 -15.85 8.95
N LEU A 311 0.17 -15.68 9.32
CA LEU A 311 1.20 -16.70 9.14
C LEU A 311 0.97 -17.97 9.97
N PRO A 312 0.49 -17.91 11.23
CA PRO A 312 0.15 -19.10 11.99
C PRO A 312 -0.85 -20.01 11.25
N THR A 313 -1.92 -19.45 10.68
CA THR A 313 -2.87 -20.19 9.86
C THR A 313 -2.23 -20.68 8.55
N ARG A 314 -1.58 -19.77 7.80
CA ARG A 314 -0.99 -20.07 6.48
C ARG A 314 0.07 -21.18 6.56
N TYR A 315 0.84 -21.25 7.64
CA TYR A 315 1.91 -22.22 7.84
C TYR A 315 1.50 -23.47 8.61
N GLY A 316 0.20 -23.78 8.69
CA GLY A 316 -0.31 -25.09 9.09
C GLY A 316 -1.24 -25.10 10.31
N GLY A 317 -1.52 -23.94 10.88
CA GLY A 317 -2.49 -23.76 11.97
C GLY A 317 -2.06 -24.32 13.33
N GLY A 318 -2.72 -23.84 14.37
CA GLY A 318 -2.55 -24.32 15.75
C GLY A 318 -1.10 -24.23 16.24
N ALA A 319 -0.67 -25.22 17.03
CA ALA A 319 0.64 -25.19 17.66
C ALA A 319 1.82 -25.26 16.67
N ASP A 320 1.65 -25.96 15.54
CA ASP A 320 2.71 -26.05 14.52
C ASP A 320 2.78 -24.79 13.68
N GLY A 321 1.65 -24.21 13.31
CA GLY A 321 1.55 -22.89 12.69
C GLY A 321 2.26 -21.82 13.51
N LEU A 322 1.92 -21.69 14.79
CA LEU A 322 2.55 -20.73 15.70
C LEU A 322 4.07 -20.95 15.84
N ARG A 323 4.53 -22.21 15.92
CA ARG A 323 5.97 -22.52 15.98
C ARG A 323 6.70 -22.08 14.71
N ARG A 324 6.08 -22.28 13.54
CA ARG A 324 6.64 -21.87 12.25
C ARG A 324 6.62 -20.36 12.09
N ALA A 325 5.53 -19.70 12.47
CA ALA A 325 5.42 -18.24 12.46
C ALA A 325 6.50 -17.58 13.34
N ARG A 326 6.76 -18.10 14.54
CA ARG A 326 7.87 -17.62 15.40
C ARG A 326 9.23 -17.80 14.74
N ALA A 327 9.49 -18.94 14.10
CA ALA A 327 10.73 -19.17 13.38
C ALA A 327 10.88 -18.22 12.18
N ALA A 328 9.79 -17.94 11.48
CA ALA A 328 9.75 -17.00 10.37
C ALA A 328 9.97 -15.55 10.80
N ALA A 329 9.38 -15.12 11.92
CA ALA A 329 9.62 -13.79 12.50
C ALA A 329 11.10 -13.59 12.90
N LEU A 330 11.73 -14.61 13.50
CA LEU A 330 13.16 -14.58 13.82
C LEU A 330 14.04 -14.50 12.57
N LEU A 331 13.65 -15.20 11.50
CA LEU A 331 14.33 -15.09 10.21
C LEU A 331 14.17 -13.69 9.64
N LEU A 332 12.94 -13.18 9.56
CA LEU A 332 12.59 -11.88 9.03
C LEU A 332 13.41 -10.76 9.67
N LEU A 333 13.45 -10.72 11.00
CA LEU A 333 14.19 -9.73 11.79
C LEU A 333 15.72 -9.91 11.77
N ALA A 334 16.22 -11.01 11.20
CA ALA A 334 17.66 -11.26 11.04
C ALA A 334 18.15 -10.97 9.61
N LEU A 335 17.24 -10.70 8.66
CA LEU A 335 17.61 -10.31 7.30
C LEU A 335 18.14 -8.86 7.27
N PRO A 336 19.07 -8.54 6.35
CA PRO A 336 19.54 -7.17 6.20
C PRO A 336 18.43 -6.30 5.58
N GLY A 337 18.38 -5.01 5.94
CA GLY A 337 17.43 -4.06 5.35
C GLY A 337 16.20 -3.79 6.22
N THR A 338 15.16 -3.25 5.60
CA THR A 338 13.93 -2.80 6.27
C THR A 338 12.97 -3.98 6.49
N VAL A 339 12.25 -3.99 7.61
CA VAL A 339 11.19 -4.99 7.88
C VAL A 339 9.86 -4.30 8.11
N PHE A 340 8.79 -4.87 7.57
CA PHE A 340 7.41 -4.52 7.91
C PHE A 340 6.78 -5.67 8.70
N LEU A 341 6.29 -5.36 9.90
CA LEU A 341 5.55 -6.27 10.76
C LEU A 341 4.08 -5.87 10.77
N TYR A 342 3.18 -6.83 10.58
CA TYR A 342 1.75 -6.56 10.65
C TYR A 342 1.24 -6.66 12.08
N GLU A 343 0.23 -5.85 12.42
CA GLU A 343 -0.33 -5.85 13.76
C GLU A 343 -0.81 -7.23 14.20
N GLY A 344 -0.36 -7.68 15.39
CA GLY A 344 -0.66 -9.00 15.93
C GLY A 344 0.30 -10.12 15.48
N GLN A 345 1.20 -9.86 14.53
CA GLN A 345 2.24 -10.82 14.15
C GLN A 345 3.17 -11.15 15.34
N GLU A 346 3.47 -10.16 16.18
CA GLU A 346 4.25 -10.30 17.41
C GLU A 346 3.55 -11.16 18.48
N LEU A 347 2.22 -11.19 18.44
CA LEU A 347 1.39 -12.03 19.30
C LEU A 347 1.18 -13.44 18.71
N GLY A 348 1.47 -13.62 17.42
CA GLY A 348 1.23 -14.85 16.69
C GLY A 348 -0.26 -15.16 16.55
N LEU A 349 -1.05 -14.14 16.20
CA LEU A 349 -2.50 -14.29 16.00
C LEU A 349 -2.80 -15.21 14.80
N ASP A 350 -3.77 -16.10 14.99
CA ASP A 350 -4.34 -16.90 13.90
C ASP A 350 -5.34 -16.05 13.09
N GLU A 351 -5.58 -16.49 11.85
CA GLU A 351 -6.68 -15.98 11.02
C GLU A 351 -8.04 -16.24 11.67
N VAL A 352 -8.94 -15.26 11.59
CA VAL A 352 -10.33 -15.41 12.05
C VAL A 352 -11.18 -15.96 10.90
N ASP A 353 -12.03 -16.94 11.19
CA ASP A 353 -13.05 -17.40 10.25
C ASP A 353 -14.27 -16.47 10.31
N LEU A 354 -14.55 -15.77 9.22
CA LEU A 354 -15.68 -14.85 9.09
C LEU A 354 -16.74 -15.44 8.16
N PRO A 355 -18.03 -15.43 8.57
CA PRO A 355 -19.09 -15.85 7.67
C PRO A 355 -19.23 -14.86 6.50
N ASP A 356 -19.67 -15.35 5.35
CA ASP A 356 -19.74 -14.55 4.12
C ASP A 356 -20.62 -13.29 4.27
N ASP A 357 -21.62 -13.31 5.14
CA ASP A 357 -22.51 -12.18 5.42
C ASP A 357 -21.89 -11.11 6.33
N ALA A 358 -20.75 -11.40 6.96
CA ALA A 358 -19.97 -10.45 7.74
C ALA A 358 -18.88 -9.74 6.92
N ARG A 359 -18.61 -10.18 5.68
CA ARG A 359 -17.64 -9.53 4.79
C ARG A 359 -18.18 -8.18 4.33
N GLN A 360 -17.33 -7.16 4.39
CA GLN A 360 -17.71 -5.77 4.11
C GLN A 360 -16.85 -5.12 3.03
N ASP A 361 -15.77 -5.79 2.62
CA ASP A 361 -14.85 -5.45 1.55
C ASP A 361 -14.82 -6.56 0.47
N PRO A 362 -14.16 -6.32 -0.68
CA PRO A 362 -14.19 -7.23 -1.82
C PRO A 362 -13.28 -8.47 -1.70
N ILE A 363 -12.40 -8.56 -0.69
CA ILE A 363 -11.35 -9.59 -0.56
C ILE A 363 -11.66 -10.59 0.56
#